data_AF-X1ML93-F1
#
_entry.id   AF-X1ML93-F1
#
_cell.length_a   1.000
_cell.length_b   1.000
_cell.length_c   1.000
_cell.angle_alpha   90.00
_cell.angle_beta   90.00
_cell.angle_gamma   90.00
#
_symmetry.space_group_name_H-M   'P 1'
#
loop_
_entity.id
_entity.type
_entity.pdbx_description
1 polymer ?
#
loop_
_entity_poly.entity_id
_entity_poly.type
_entity_poly.pdbx_seq_one_letter_code
_entity_poly.pdbx_strand_id
1 'polypeptide(L)'
;VNKRGKKEKKKIRICGINGLSLRRYTEEGKKKDLGKVNCVVVIDEYKKRIRRRIYVTTLNAKDDPFKIYRLYKDRWTIENQGIRYLSQRWSIRDFAGRTLNSIQARILTVLILYNAVKILEMKYEDKMEKLKKKMREKGERSYLSGCALVVYGRDKYYGIFSGVEYARLTTKRRNKEIAKELEKMLVEKASKKKIVEFVKRLIRLALGISTPTSISKKKIAEFIKKLKQE
;
A
#
# COMPACT_ATOMS: atom_id res chain seq x y z
N VAL A 1 -21.79 1.65 3.97
CA VAL A 1 -22.38 2.63 3.02
C VAL A 1 -22.48 1.99 1.63
N ASN A 2 -23.64 1.39 1.33
CA ASN A 2 -23.93 0.77 0.04
C ASN A 2 -24.36 1.84 -0.97
N LYS A 3 -23.42 2.44 -1.70
CA LYS A 3 -23.72 3.15 -2.96
C LYS A 3 -23.34 2.25 -4.13
N ARG A 4 -24.18 1.24 -4.39
CA ARG A 4 -24.17 0.53 -5.69
C ARG A 4 -24.68 1.52 -6.73
N GLY A 5 -23.76 2.19 -7.42
CA GLY A 5 -24.10 3.10 -8.51
C GLY A 5 -25.00 2.40 -9.53
N LYS A 6 -26.11 3.05 -9.91
CA LYS A 6 -26.96 2.63 -11.03
C LYS A 6 -26.06 2.32 -12.23
N LYS A 7 -26.07 1.07 -12.72
CA LYS A 7 -25.44 0.71 -14.00
C LYS A 7 -26.28 1.31 -15.12
N GLU A 8 -26.03 2.58 -15.46
CA GLU A 8 -26.55 3.16 -16.68
C GLU A 8 -26.00 2.37 -17.88
N LYS A 9 -26.89 1.73 -18.65
CA LYS A 9 -26.53 1.07 -19.91
C LYS A 9 -26.19 2.16 -20.94
N LYS A 10 -24.90 2.47 -21.09
CA LYS A 10 -24.42 3.33 -22.17
C LYS A 10 -24.71 2.66 -23.51
N LYS A 11 -25.45 3.34 -24.39
CA LYS A 11 -25.58 2.94 -25.80
C LYS A 11 -24.25 3.26 -26.49
N ILE A 12 -23.51 2.22 -26.87
CA ILE A 12 -22.26 2.34 -27.62
C ILE A 12 -22.49 1.66 -28.96
N ARG A 13 -22.26 2.37 -30.06
CA ARG A 13 -22.24 1.79 -31.41
C ARG A 13 -20.80 1.53 -31.82
N ILE A 14 -20.52 0.34 -32.32
CA ILE A 14 -19.18 -0.10 -32.71
C ILE A 14 -19.25 -0.62 -34.14
N CYS A 15 -18.36 -0.15 -34.99
CA CYS A 15 -18.28 -0.57 -36.39
C CYS A 15 -16.82 -0.86 -36.77
N GLY A 16 -16.58 -2.00 -37.41
CA GLY A 16 -15.29 -2.38 -37.95
C GLY A 16 -15.17 -2.03 -39.43
N ILE A 17 -14.07 -1.39 -39.81
CA ILE A 17 -13.77 -1.00 -41.20
C ILE A 17 -12.39 -1.55 -41.55
N ASN A 18 -12.30 -2.30 -42.65
CA ASN A 18 -11.01 -2.71 -43.20
C ASN A 18 -10.64 -1.84 -44.39
N GLY A 19 -9.36 -1.57 -44.54
CA GLY A 19 -8.84 -0.88 -45.72
C GLY A 19 -9.12 0.64 -45.80
N LEU A 20 -9.31 1.29 -44.65
CA LEU A 20 -9.48 2.75 -44.58
C LEU A 20 -8.18 3.45 -45.00
N SER A 21 -8.25 4.36 -45.98
CA SER A 21 -7.08 5.14 -46.40
C SER A 21 -6.63 6.12 -45.30
N LEU A 22 -5.39 5.99 -44.85
CA LEU A 22 -4.71 6.99 -44.04
C LEU A 22 -4.17 8.08 -44.93
N ARG A 23 -4.68 9.29 -44.78
CA ARG A 23 -4.22 10.45 -45.54
C ARG A 23 -3.59 11.45 -44.60
N ARG A 24 -2.39 11.94 -44.93
CA ARG A 24 -1.81 13.11 -44.28
C ARG A 24 -2.28 14.35 -45.02
N TYR A 25 -2.84 15.29 -44.28
CA TYR A 25 -3.10 16.64 -44.78
C TYR A 25 -1.89 17.50 -44.42
N THR A 26 -1.25 18.10 -45.43
CA THR A 26 -0.29 19.20 -45.23
C THR A 26 -1.02 20.54 -45.38
N GLU A 27 -0.45 21.61 -44.82
CA GLU A 27 -1.01 22.98 -44.93
C GLU A 27 -1.21 23.41 -46.39
N GLU A 28 -0.41 22.88 -47.31
CA GLU A 28 -0.52 23.08 -48.76
C GLU A 28 -1.62 22.26 -49.45
N GLY A 29 -2.45 21.51 -48.71
CA GLY A 29 -3.55 20.70 -49.27
C GLY A 29 -3.12 19.43 -50.04
N LYS A 30 -1.82 19.14 -50.13
CA LYS A 30 -1.31 17.91 -50.76
C LYS A 30 -1.64 16.69 -49.90
N LYS A 31 -2.58 15.86 -50.37
CA LYS A 31 -2.93 14.58 -49.76
C LYS A 31 -1.84 13.55 -50.08
N LYS A 32 -0.95 13.27 -49.14
CA LYS A 32 -0.06 12.10 -49.23
C LYS A 32 -0.83 10.89 -48.70
N ASP A 33 -1.05 9.89 -49.57
CA ASP A 33 -1.59 8.61 -49.15
C ASP A 33 -0.51 7.85 -48.36
N LEU A 34 -0.84 7.47 -47.12
CA LEU A 34 0.04 6.73 -46.22
C LEU A 34 -0.32 5.23 -46.19
N GLY A 35 -1.28 4.81 -47.02
CA GLY A 35 -1.69 3.42 -47.15
C GLY A 35 -3.03 3.13 -46.49
N LYS A 36 -3.40 1.85 -46.47
CA LYS A 36 -4.69 1.36 -45.97
C LYS A 36 -4.53 0.72 -44.60
N VAL A 37 -5.45 1.00 -43.68
CA VAL A 37 -5.48 0.41 -42.34
C VAL A 37 -6.85 -0.11 -41.98
N ASN A 38 -6.87 -1.08 -41.07
CA ASN A 38 -8.11 -1.50 -40.44
C ASN A 38 -8.38 -0.61 -39.24
N CYS A 39 -9.64 -0.32 -38.95
CA CYS A 39 -10.00 0.47 -37.80
C CYS A 39 -11.36 0.09 -37.22
N VAL A 40 -11.53 0.37 -35.94
CA VAL A 40 -12.80 0.26 -35.24
C VAL A 40 -13.27 1.66 -34.88
N VAL A 41 -14.45 2.03 -35.37
CA VAL A 41 -15.11 3.28 -35.06
C VAL A 41 -16.08 3.04 -33.91
N VAL A 42 -15.89 3.78 -32.83
CA VAL A 42 -16.74 3.73 -31.64
C VAL A 42 -17.44 5.06 -31.50
N ILE A 43 -18.77 5.01 -31.43
CA ILE A 43 -19.63 6.17 -31.21
C ILE A 43 -20.31 5.96 -29.86
N ASP A 44 -20.00 6.82 -28.91
CA ASP A 44 -20.63 6.86 -27.59
C ASP A 44 -21.27 8.21 -27.31
N GLU A 45 -22.38 8.20 -26.58
CA GLU A 45 -23.03 9.42 -26.12
C GLU A 45 -22.67 9.68 -24.66
N TYR A 46 -22.09 10.86 -24.38
CA TYR A 46 -21.75 11.28 -23.02
C TYR A 46 -22.18 12.71 -22.79
N LYS A 47 -23.05 12.93 -21.79
CA LYS A 47 -23.61 14.26 -21.45
C LYS A 47 -24.20 14.99 -22.68
N LYS A 48 -25.05 14.30 -23.46
CA LYS A 48 -25.69 14.81 -24.71
C LYS A 48 -24.70 15.19 -25.82
N ARG A 49 -23.42 14.82 -25.73
CA ARG A 49 -22.43 14.99 -26.80
C ARG A 49 -22.07 13.64 -27.39
N ILE A 50 -22.19 13.53 -28.72
CA ILE A 50 -21.74 12.38 -29.49
C ILE A 50 -20.21 12.45 -29.57
N ARG A 51 -19.54 11.41 -29.09
CA ARG A 51 -18.10 11.25 -29.17
C ARG A 51 -17.81 10.15 -30.16
N ARG A 52 -16.93 10.44 -31.12
CA ARG A 52 -16.42 9.47 -32.09
C ARG A 52 -14.96 9.19 -31.78
N ARG A 53 -14.61 7.92 -31.65
CA ARG A 53 -13.23 7.44 -31.48
C ARG A 53 -12.91 6.47 -32.61
N ILE A 54 -11.72 6.59 -33.17
CA ILE A 54 -11.23 5.71 -34.23
C ILE A 54 -10.01 5.00 -33.69
N TYR A 55 -10.08 3.68 -33.63
CA TYR A 55 -9.00 2.81 -33.17
C TYR A 55 -8.40 2.09 -34.36
N VAL A 56 -7.17 2.43 -34.73
CA VAL A 56 -6.47 1.81 -35.87
C VAL A 56 -5.88 0.47 -35.45
N THR A 57 -5.92 -0.56 -36.28
CA THR A 57 -5.38 -1.88 -35.94
C THR A 57 -4.85 -2.59 -37.18
N THR A 58 -3.91 -3.52 -36.98
CA THR A 58 -3.47 -4.46 -38.01
C THR A 58 -4.39 -5.68 -38.12
N LEU A 59 -5.17 -5.95 -37.07
CA LEU A 59 -6.12 -7.06 -37.04
C LEU A 59 -7.30 -6.79 -37.99
N ASN A 60 -7.95 -7.86 -38.45
CA ASN A 60 -9.19 -7.74 -39.21
C ASN A 60 -10.28 -7.14 -38.32
N ALA A 61 -10.72 -5.92 -38.65
CA ALA A 61 -11.69 -5.18 -37.85
C ALA A 61 -13.14 -5.62 -38.11
N LYS A 62 -13.42 -6.30 -39.23
CA LYS A 62 -14.77 -6.75 -39.59
C LYS A 62 -15.20 -8.01 -38.83
N ASP A 63 -14.27 -8.90 -38.52
CA ASP A 63 -14.58 -10.20 -37.90
C ASP A 63 -15.12 -10.03 -36.47
N ASP A 64 -14.38 -9.31 -35.62
CA ASP A 64 -14.80 -8.99 -34.25
C ASP A 64 -14.31 -7.60 -33.81
N PRO A 65 -15.06 -6.54 -34.17
CA PRO A 65 -14.73 -5.18 -33.78
C PRO A 65 -14.86 -4.96 -32.27
N PHE A 66 -15.65 -5.78 -31.57
CA PHE A 66 -15.85 -5.65 -30.12
C PHE A 66 -14.63 -6.15 -29.33
N LYS A 67 -14.01 -7.25 -29.75
CA LYS A 67 -12.75 -7.74 -29.17
C LYS A 67 -11.63 -6.72 -29.31
N ILE A 68 -11.49 -6.11 -30.49
CA ILE A 68 -10.50 -5.05 -30.73
C ILE A 68 -10.80 -3.84 -29.84
N TYR A 69 -12.07 -3.41 -29.76
CA TYR A 69 -12.46 -2.35 -28.84
C TYR A 69 -12.14 -2.68 -27.37
N ARG A 70 -12.33 -3.93 -26.95
CA ARG A 70 -12.00 -4.39 -25.59
C ARG A 70 -10.51 -4.24 -25.30
N LEU A 71 -9.63 -4.68 -26.22
CA LEU A 71 -8.18 -4.49 -26.09
C LEU A 71 -7.80 -3.02 -25.92
N TYR A 72 -8.40 -2.14 -26.73
CA TYR A 72 -8.19 -0.69 -26.62
C TYR A 72 -8.73 -0.08 -25.33
N LYS A 73 -9.81 -0.65 -24.78
CA LYS A 73 -10.35 -0.27 -23.48
C LYS A 73 -9.44 -0.73 -22.34
N ASP A 74 -8.85 -1.91 -22.46
CA ASP A 74 -7.94 -2.45 -21.43
C ASP A 74 -6.64 -1.64 -21.34
N ARG A 75 -6.19 -1.01 -22.44
CA ARG A 75 -5.11 0.01 -22.41
C ARG A 75 -5.38 1.09 -21.36
N TRP A 76 -6.61 1.61 -21.29
CA TRP A 76 -6.99 2.64 -20.31
C TRP A 76 -6.84 2.13 -18.88
N THR A 77 -7.17 0.86 -18.64
CA THR A 77 -7.01 0.19 -17.35
C THR A 77 -5.53 0.10 -16.99
N ILE A 78 -4.69 -0.35 -17.90
CA ILE A 78 -3.24 -0.45 -17.69
C ILE A 78 -2.64 0.92 -17.39
N GLU A 79 -2.92 1.93 -18.21
CA GLU A 79 -2.38 3.28 -18.04
C GLU A 79 -2.86 3.91 -16.74
N ASN A 80 -4.18 4.00 -16.51
CA ASN A 80 -4.67 4.75 -15.35
C ASN A 80 -4.54 3.98 -14.05
N GLN A 81 -4.84 2.68 -14.05
CA GLN A 81 -4.76 1.90 -12.83
C GLN A 81 -3.30 1.54 -12.52
N GLY A 82 -2.51 1.19 -13.53
CA GLY A 82 -1.08 0.91 -13.38
C GLY A 82 -0.29 2.13 -12.92
N ILE A 83 -0.38 3.27 -13.62
CA ILE A 83 0.35 4.49 -13.23
C ILE A 83 -0.12 5.00 -11.87
N ARG A 84 -1.42 4.96 -11.58
CA ARG A 84 -1.94 5.37 -10.27
C ARG A 84 -1.43 4.46 -9.17
N TYR A 85 -1.43 3.15 -9.38
CA TYR A 85 -0.93 2.19 -8.39
C TYR A 85 0.58 2.36 -8.17
N LEU A 86 1.37 2.49 -9.22
CA LEU A 86 2.82 2.75 -9.11
C LEU A 86 3.10 4.10 -8.44
N SER A 87 2.33 5.14 -8.74
CA SER A 87 2.49 6.45 -8.12
C SER A 87 2.12 6.43 -6.64
N GLN A 88 0.98 5.83 -6.27
CA GLN A 88 0.44 5.88 -4.91
C GLN A 88 1.04 4.81 -3.98
N ARG A 89 1.30 3.61 -4.51
CA ARG A 89 1.71 2.44 -3.74
C ARG A 89 3.21 2.15 -3.86
N TRP A 90 3.88 2.67 -4.87
CA TRP A 90 5.31 2.48 -5.07
C TRP A 90 6.09 3.78 -5.13
N SER A 91 5.44 4.93 -4.92
CA SER A 91 6.13 6.23 -4.87
C SER A 91 7.07 6.44 -6.06
N ILE A 92 6.70 5.96 -7.25
CA ILE A 92 7.58 6.03 -8.44
C ILE A 92 7.90 7.49 -8.85
N ARG A 93 7.08 8.43 -8.38
CA ARG A 93 7.25 9.87 -8.57
C ARG A 93 8.24 10.52 -7.60
N ASP A 94 8.55 9.85 -6.49
CA ASP A 94 9.53 10.34 -5.52
C ASP A 94 10.91 9.98 -6.08
N PHE A 95 11.74 10.97 -6.38
CA PHE A 95 13.08 10.75 -6.94
C PHE A 95 14.10 10.49 -5.82
N ALA A 96 15.02 9.53 -6.01
CA ALA A 96 16.11 9.26 -5.05
C ALA A 96 17.33 10.17 -5.22
N GLY A 97 17.35 11.04 -6.22
CA GLY A 97 18.48 11.87 -6.57
C GLY A 97 18.14 12.86 -7.69
N ARG A 98 19.10 13.70 -8.06
CA ARG A 98 18.94 14.75 -9.09
C ARG A 98 19.56 14.37 -10.45
N THR A 99 20.36 13.32 -10.52
CA THR A 99 21.00 12.89 -11.77
C THR A 99 20.12 11.94 -12.55
N LEU A 100 20.18 12.01 -13.89
CA LEU A 100 19.39 11.15 -14.77
C LEU A 100 19.59 9.65 -14.46
N ASN A 101 20.85 9.24 -14.25
CA ASN A 101 21.19 7.85 -13.92
C ASN A 101 20.55 7.39 -12.61
N SER A 102 20.55 8.24 -11.57
CA SER A 102 19.92 7.91 -10.29
C SER A 102 18.39 7.77 -10.41
N ILE A 103 17.77 8.61 -11.23
CA ILE A 103 16.33 8.56 -11.52
C ILE A 103 15.99 7.29 -12.30
N GLN A 104 16.75 6.98 -13.35
CA GLN A 104 16.56 5.76 -14.16
C GLN A 104 16.74 4.49 -13.33
N ALA A 105 17.82 4.40 -12.55
CA ALA A 105 18.10 3.24 -11.70
C ALA A 105 16.97 3.00 -10.69
N ARG A 106 16.43 4.06 -10.08
CA ARG A 106 15.28 3.95 -9.18
C ARG A 106 14.04 3.46 -9.93
N ILE A 107 13.69 4.07 -11.05
CA ILE A 107 12.51 3.66 -11.84
C ILE A 107 12.60 2.18 -12.22
N LEU A 108 13.75 1.73 -12.74
CA LEU A 108 13.98 0.33 -13.08
C LEU A 108 13.82 -0.59 -11.88
N THR A 109 14.41 -0.22 -10.74
CA THR A 109 14.30 -0.98 -9.50
C THR A 109 12.85 -1.13 -9.04
N VAL A 110 12.08 -0.02 -9.05
CA VAL A 110 10.66 -0.04 -8.69
C VAL A 110 9.87 -0.95 -9.61
N LEU A 111 10.11 -0.91 -10.93
CA LEU A 111 9.41 -1.74 -11.90
C LEU A 111 9.74 -3.23 -11.74
N ILE A 112 11.00 -3.58 -11.48
CA ILE A 112 11.43 -4.96 -11.21
C ILE A 112 10.74 -5.48 -9.94
N LEU A 113 10.76 -4.71 -8.85
CA LEU A 113 10.12 -5.10 -7.59
C LEU A 113 8.60 -5.22 -7.74
N TYR A 114 7.97 -4.30 -8.50
CA TYR A 114 6.56 -4.40 -8.82
C TYR A 114 6.22 -5.72 -9.51
N ASN A 115 6.99 -6.10 -10.54
CA ASN A 115 6.80 -7.35 -11.26
C ASN A 115 6.99 -8.56 -10.34
N ALA A 116 8.02 -8.55 -9.50
CA ALA A 116 8.26 -9.61 -8.52
C ALA A 116 7.07 -9.77 -7.55
N VAL A 117 6.54 -8.66 -7.02
CA VAL A 117 5.34 -8.69 -6.17
C VAL A 117 4.13 -9.20 -6.93
N LYS A 118 3.93 -8.85 -8.20
CA LYS A 118 2.83 -9.39 -9.01
C LYS A 118 2.93 -10.89 -9.24
N ILE A 119 4.13 -11.40 -9.50
CA ILE A 119 4.36 -12.85 -9.61
C ILE A 119 4.04 -13.54 -8.28
N LEU A 120 4.44 -12.94 -7.14
CA LEU A 120 4.11 -13.47 -5.82
C LEU A 120 2.61 -13.42 -5.51
N GLU A 121 1.92 -12.34 -5.90
CA GLU A 121 0.46 -12.23 -5.79
C GLU A 121 -0.24 -13.34 -6.57
N MET A 122 0.23 -13.64 -7.79
CA MET A 122 -0.33 -14.71 -8.62
C MET A 122 -0.03 -16.11 -8.08
N LYS A 123 1.13 -16.32 -7.43
CA LYS A 123 1.53 -17.63 -6.88
C LYS A 123 0.96 -17.91 -5.49
N TYR A 124 0.71 -16.87 -4.68
CA TYR A 124 0.36 -17.01 -3.26
C TYR A 124 -0.71 -16.00 -2.83
N GLU A 125 -1.91 -16.08 -3.41
CA GLU A 125 -3.01 -15.12 -3.17
C GLU A 125 -3.30 -14.94 -1.67
N ASP A 126 -3.54 -16.02 -0.91
CA ASP A 126 -3.92 -15.96 0.51
C ASP A 126 -2.84 -15.33 1.41
N LYS A 127 -1.57 -15.65 1.16
CA LYS A 127 -0.44 -15.13 1.95
C LYS A 127 -0.22 -13.64 1.65
N MET A 128 -0.39 -13.25 0.39
CA MET A 128 -0.24 -11.86 -0.03
C MET A 128 -1.39 -10.99 0.46
N GLU A 129 -2.61 -11.51 0.58
CA GLU A 129 -3.72 -10.76 1.16
C GLU A 129 -3.50 -10.50 2.66
N LYS A 130 -3.02 -11.50 3.41
CA LYS A 130 -2.60 -11.32 4.80
C LYS A 130 -1.47 -10.28 4.94
N LEU A 131 -0.47 -10.32 4.06
CA LEU A 131 0.63 -9.35 4.05
C LEU A 131 0.12 -7.93 3.75
N LYS A 132 -0.71 -7.76 2.72
CA LYS A 132 -1.32 -6.47 2.38
C LYS A 132 -2.16 -5.91 3.53
N LYS A 133 -2.88 -6.78 4.26
CA LYS A 133 -3.65 -6.38 5.44
C LYS A 133 -2.74 -5.89 6.55
N LYS A 134 -1.67 -6.64 6.87
CA LYS A 134 -0.65 -6.23 7.84
C LYS A 134 0.02 -4.90 7.48
N MET A 135 0.37 -4.69 6.21
CA MET A 135 0.93 -3.40 5.76
C MET A 135 -0.05 -2.24 5.95
N ARG A 136 -1.34 -2.44 5.65
CA ARG A 136 -2.37 -1.41 5.91
C ARG A 136 -2.51 -1.13 7.40
N GLU A 137 -2.50 -2.15 8.25
CA GLU A 137 -2.54 -2.02 9.71
C GLU A 137 -1.32 -1.26 10.25
N LYS A 138 -0.14 -1.42 9.63
CA LYS A 138 1.08 -0.66 9.95
C LYS A 138 1.04 0.81 9.51
N GLY A 139 0.03 1.22 8.76
CA GLY A 139 -0.05 2.56 8.16
C GLY A 139 0.78 2.72 6.89
N GLU A 140 1.35 1.63 6.37
CA GLU A 140 2.17 1.64 5.16
C GLU A 140 1.27 1.81 3.92
N ARG A 141 1.31 3.02 3.36
CA ARG A 141 0.61 3.37 2.12
C ARG A 141 1.36 2.91 0.87
N SER A 142 2.68 2.80 0.94
CA SER A 142 3.53 2.35 -0.15
C SER A 142 4.50 1.24 0.27
N TYR A 143 4.86 0.38 -0.68
CA TYR A 143 5.84 -0.71 -0.51
C TYR A 143 7.28 -0.20 -0.33
N LEU A 144 7.53 1.07 -0.66
CA LEU A 144 8.85 1.68 -0.59
C LEU A 144 8.93 2.81 0.44
N SER A 145 7.79 3.41 0.80
CA SER A 145 7.73 4.53 1.72
C SER A 145 6.35 4.58 2.38
N GLY A 146 6.29 4.36 3.68
CA GLY A 146 5.06 4.50 4.43
C GLY A 146 5.34 4.49 5.92
N CYS A 147 5.21 5.64 6.56
CA CYS A 147 5.12 5.87 8.01
C CYS A 147 5.67 4.74 8.89
N ALA A 148 6.98 4.49 8.77
CA ALA A 148 7.67 3.60 9.67
C ALA A 148 8.57 4.42 10.57
N LEU A 149 8.47 4.16 11.88
CA LEU A 149 9.53 4.55 12.80
C LEU A 149 10.75 3.71 12.44
N VAL A 150 11.77 4.38 11.90
CA VAL A 150 13.09 3.79 11.72
C VAL A 150 13.84 3.96 13.04
N VAL A 151 14.06 2.85 13.74
CA VAL A 151 14.73 2.86 15.04
C VAL A 151 16.10 2.24 14.86
N TYR A 152 17.14 3.05 15.08
CA TYR A 152 18.53 2.60 15.08
C TYR A 152 18.88 1.96 16.43
N GLY A 153 19.36 0.73 16.40
CA GLY A 153 19.96 0.02 17.53
C GLY A 153 21.42 0.40 17.72
N ARG A 154 22.03 -0.07 18.83
CA ARG A 154 23.41 0.28 19.20
C ARG A 154 24.50 -0.23 18.25
N ASP A 155 24.19 -1.15 17.34
CA ASP A 155 25.20 -1.82 16.49
C ASP A 155 24.93 -1.65 14.98
N LYS A 156 24.55 -0.45 14.54
CA LYS A 156 24.22 -0.12 13.13
C LYS A 156 23.03 -0.88 12.53
N TYR A 157 22.34 -1.72 13.30
CA TYR A 157 21.07 -2.30 12.90
C TYR A 157 19.97 -1.26 12.99
N TYR A 158 19.05 -1.26 12.01
CA TYR A 158 17.83 -0.50 12.09
C TYR A 158 16.62 -1.42 11.93
N GLY A 159 15.56 -1.12 12.67
CA GLY A 159 14.26 -1.77 12.51
C GLY A 159 13.23 -0.78 11.99
N ILE A 160 12.33 -1.27 11.14
CA ILE A 160 11.22 -0.51 10.56
C ILE A 160 9.95 -1.00 11.28
N PHE A 161 9.32 -0.12 12.07
CA PHE A 161 8.16 -0.46 12.88
C PHE A 161 7.01 0.51 12.65
N SER A 162 5.78 0.02 12.82
CA SER A 162 4.65 0.94 13.04
C SER A 162 4.74 1.56 14.44
N GLY A 163 4.13 2.74 14.64
CA GLY A 163 4.08 3.39 15.96
C GLY A 163 3.51 2.49 17.07
N VAL A 164 2.48 1.72 16.74
CA VAL A 164 1.84 0.77 17.67
C VAL A 164 2.77 -0.41 18.00
N GLU A 165 3.44 -0.95 17.00
CA GLU A 165 4.39 -2.07 17.17
C GLU A 165 5.60 -1.64 18.01
N TYR A 166 6.14 -0.45 17.73
CA TYR A 166 7.23 0.11 18.53
C TYR A 166 6.79 0.39 19.96
N ALA A 167 5.63 1.02 20.17
CA ALA A 167 5.08 1.26 21.50
C ALA A 167 4.94 -0.06 22.28
N ARG A 168 4.36 -1.10 21.66
CA ARG A 168 4.26 -2.45 22.28
C ARG A 168 5.62 -3.02 22.66
N LEU A 169 6.63 -2.92 21.80
CA LEU A 169 7.98 -3.40 22.09
C LEU A 169 8.64 -2.63 23.24
N THR A 170 8.48 -1.30 23.28
CA THR A 170 9.01 -0.47 24.37
C THR A 170 8.31 -0.78 25.70
N THR A 171 7.00 -0.94 25.71
CA THR A 171 6.23 -1.35 26.90
C THR A 171 6.65 -2.73 27.37
N LYS A 172 6.82 -3.69 26.46
CA LYS A 172 7.27 -5.04 26.81
C LYS A 172 8.66 -5.05 27.42
N ARG A 173 9.59 -4.28 26.86
CA ARG A 173 10.94 -4.12 27.44
C ARG A 173 10.86 -3.52 28.84
N ARG A 174 10.10 -2.44 29.02
CA ARG A 174 9.90 -1.78 30.31
C ARG A 174 9.29 -2.72 31.35
N ASN A 175 8.25 -3.47 30.99
CA ASN A 175 7.61 -4.46 31.87
C ASN A 175 8.59 -5.56 32.29
N LYS A 176 9.45 -6.01 31.38
CA LYS A 176 10.48 -7.01 31.67
C LYS A 176 11.57 -6.48 32.61
N GLU A 177 11.97 -5.22 32.47
CA GLU A 177 12.93 -4.57 33.38
C GLU A 177 12.31 -4.41 34.78
N ILE A 178 11.05 -3.96 34.87
CA ILE A 178 10.30 -3.88 36.13
C ILE A 178 10.18 -5.26 36.81
N ALA A 179 9.85 -6.30 36.04
CA ALA A 179 9.73 -7.66 36.58
C ALA A 179 11.07 -8.17 37.15
N LYS A 180 12.19 -7.91 36.46
CA LYS A 180 13.53 -8.26 36.95
C LYS A 180 13.89 -7.53 38.24
N GLU A 181 13.57 -6.24 38.33
CA GLU A 181 13.86 -5.43 39.51
C GLU A 181 13.03 -5.89 40.72
N LEU A 182 11.75 -6.23 40.51
CA LEU A 182 10.89 -6.83 41.53
C LEU A 182 11.40 -8.20 41.98
N GLU A 183 11.85 -9.06 41.06
CA GLU A 183 12.45 -10.35 41.39
C GLU A 183 13.72 -10.18 42.25
N LYS A 184 14.59 -9.25 41.88
CA LYS A 184 15.81 -8.96 42.63
C LYS A 184 15.48 -8.52 44.07
N MET A 185 14.52 -7.60 44.23
CA MET A 185 14.07 -7.16 45.57
C MET A 185 13.45 -8.29 46.41
N LEU A 186 12.77 -9.25 45.78
CA LEU A 186 12.20 -10.41 46.47
C LEU A 186 13.28 -11.41 46.92
N VAL A 187 14.28 -11.67 46.06
CA VAL A 187 15.43 -12.55 46.37
C VAL A 187 16.30 -11.96 47.48
N GLU A 188 16.53 -10.65 47.46
CA GLU A 188 17.31 -9.92 48.48
C GLU A 188 16.54 -9.74 49.81
N LYS A 189 15.35 -10.35 49.97
CA LYS A 189 14.47 -10.19 51.14
C LYS A 189 14.25 -8.72 51.53
N ALA A 190 14.11 -7.83 50.53
CA ALA A 190 13.88 -6.43 50.77
C ALA A 190 12.63 -6.23 51.67
N SER A 191 12.67 -5.22 52.54
CA SER A 191 11.58 -4.98 53.48
C SER A 191 10.27 -4.75 52.75
N LYS A 192 9.16 -5.26 53.31
CA LYS A 192 7.80 -5.06 52.74
C LYS A 192 7.52 -3.59 52.43
N LYS A 193 8.05 -2.67 53.24
CA LYS A 193 7.89 -1.22 53.07
C LYS A 193 8.52 -0.73 51.76
N LYS A 194 9.75 -1.17 51.44
CA LYS A 194 10.44 -0.84 50.17
C LYS A 194 9.72 -1.37 48.94
N ILE A 195 9.22 -2.61 48.99
CA ILE A 195 8.48 -3.21 47.85
C ILE A 195 7.17 -2.46 47.60
N VAL A 196 6.42 -2.15 48.68
CA VAL A 196 5.16 -1.39 48.58
C VAL A 196 5.41 0.02 48.03
N GLU A 197 6.48 0.68 48.46
CA GLU A 197 6.86 2.02 47.98
C GLU A 197 7.26 2.01 46.50
N PHE A 198 8.02 1.00 46.06
CA PHE A 198 8.38 0.80 44.66
C PHE A 198 7.15 0.57 43.77
N VAL A 199 6.22 -0.30 44.20
CA VAL A 199 4.94 -0.53 43.50
C VAL A 199 4.08 0.73 43.46
N LYS A 200 4.01 1.50 44.55
CA LYS A 200 3.30 2.78 44.59
C LYS A 200 3.91 3.79 43.60
N ARG A 201 5.23 3.86 43.51
CA ARG A 201 5.95 4.72 42.56
C ARG A 201 5.64 4.32 41.11
N LEU A 202 5.60 3.02 40.81
CA LEU A 202 5.23 2.51 39.49
C LEU A 202 3.78 2.83 39.11
N ILE A 203 2.82 2.65 40.03
CA ILE A 203 1.41 2.96 39.80
C ILE A 203 1.23 4.47 39.56
N ARG A 204 1.91 5.30 40.35
CA ARG A 204 1.87 6.76 40.20
C ARG A 204 2.45 7.21 38.85
N LEU A 205 3.52 6.57 38.37
CA LEU A 205 4.11 6.81 37.05
C LEU A 205 3.29 6.29 35.88
N ALA A 206 2.45 5.26 36.08
CA ALA A 206 1.67 4.62 35.02
C ALA A 206 0.26 5.23 34.85
N LEU A 207 -0.36 5.70 35.93
CA LEU A 207 -1.78 6.07 35.93
C LEU A 207 -2.07 7.50 36.40
N GLY A 208 -1.08 8.24 36.92
CA GLY A 208 -1.30 9.63 37.36
C GLY A 208 -2.29 9.81 38.52
N ILE A 209 -2.70 8.73 39.20
CA ILE A 209 -3.71 8.71 40.28
C ILE A 209 -3.09 8.26 41.61
N SER A 210 -3.69 8.68 42.72
CA SER A 210 -3.34 8.26 44.09
C SER A 210 -3.64 6.77 44.35
N THR A 211 -2.68 6.10 45.00
CA THR A 211 -2.65 4.63 45.19
C THR A 211 -3.51 4.15 46.37
N PRO A 212 -4.08 2.92 46.32
CA PRO A 212 -4.73 2.28 47.46
C PRO A 212 -3.76 2.02 48.62
N THR A 213 -4.27 2.11 49.85
CA THR A 213 -3.52 2.09 51.11
C THR A 213 -2.93 0.71 51.48
N SER A 214 -3.41 -0.39 50.91
CA SER A 214 -2.89 -1.74 51.17
C SER A 214 -2.92 -2.65 49.92
N ILE A 215 -1.80 -3.32 49.62
CA ILE A 215 -1.68 -4.30 48.53
C ILE A 215 -1.18 -5.62 49.13
N SER A 216 -1.97 -6.69 48.98
CA SER A 216 -1.63 -8.01 49.51
C SER A 216 -0.53 -8.70 48.70
N LYS A 217 0.26 -9.60 49.32
CA LYS A 217 1.29 -10.41 48.63
C LYS A 217 0.73 -11.16 47.41
N LYS A 218 -0.52 -11.63 47.50
CA LYS A 218 -1.22 -12.34 46.42
C LYS A 218 -1.47 -11.44 45.21
N LYS A 219 -1.89 -10.18 45.43
CA LYS A 219 -2.06 -9.17 44.36
C LYS A 219 -0.73 -8.77 43.71
N ILE A 220 0.37 -8.71 44.47
CA ILE A 220 1.71 -8.43 43.93
C ILE A 220 2.18 -9.59 43.03
N ALA A 221 2.01 -10.84 43.48
CA ALA A 221 2.36 -12.01 42.67
C ALA A 221 1.53 -12.11 41.38
N GLU A 222 0.25 -11.78 41.45
CA GLU A 222 -0.64 -11.73 40.28
C GLU A 222 -0.27 -10.59 39.31
N PHE A 223 0.15 -9.43 39.82
CA PHE A 223 0.67 -8.33 39.03
C PHE A 223 1.98 -8.70 38.31
N ILE A 224 2.91 -9.36 38.99
CA ILE A 224 4.15 -9.88 38.38
C ILE A 224 3.82 -10.90 37.29
N LYS A 225 2.83 -11.78 37.52
CA LYS A 225 2.40 -12.77 36.53
C LYS A 225 1.79 -12.11 35.29
N LYS A 226 0.98 -11.06 35.46
CA LYS A 226 0.43 -10.26 34.35
C LYS A 226 1.52 -9.53 33.57
N LEU A 227 2.49 -8.91 34.24
CA LEU A 227 3.62 -8.23 33.61
C LEU A 227 4.52 -9.16 32.77
N LYS A 228 4.55 -10.47 33.08
CA LYS A 228 5.30 -11.47 32.31
C LYS A 228 4.53 -12.01 31.09
N GLN A 229 3.20 -11.90 31.09
CA GLN A 229 2.34 -12.45 30.03
C GLN A 229 2.13 -11.48 28.85
N GLU A 230 2.35 -10.18 29.05
CA GLU A 230 2.32 -9.12 28.02
C GLU A 230 3.71 -8.88 27.39
#